data_AF-A0A7J5L809-F1
#
_entry.id   AF-A0A7J5L809-F1
#
_cell.length_a   1.000
_cell.length_b   1.000
_cell.length_c   1.000
_cell.angle_alpha   90.00
_cell.angle_beta   90.00
_cell.angle_gamma   90.00
#
_symmetry.space_group_name_H-M   'P 1'
#
loop_
_entity.id
_entity.type
_entity.pdbx_description
1 polymer ?
#
loop_
_entity_poly.entity_id
_entity_poly.type
_entity_poly.pdbx_seq_one_letter_code
_entity_poly.pdbx_strand_id
1 'polypeptide(L)'
;GWGCRCSVVQVRKSKYPPTDHEEAMARGKSALEVDKKGMFRFNAGMEQKTMPDYNPYTIKRCKDCDMNNGNMKLVFVPENELCAACKLVRTLANADAKQIKKQAKPLQGTVITNNEFPFPVNISKRTLQEWTNQPYKFYHEKNLMLLDIKNVFAKAKYLGTADNHKGIPHLIQSHIFEIEVRGEKALIIVREYDWHEYTLHSLSEGGELYKHIKKKE
;
A
#
# COMPACT_ATOMS: atom_id res chain seq x y z
N GLY A 1 -8.56 -26.46 8.93
CA GLY A 1 -7.32 -26.70 9.71
C GLY A 1 -6.38 -25.52 9.57
N TRP A 2 -5.66 -25.16 10.62
CA TRP A 2 -4.75 -23.99 10.76
C TRP A 2 -3.54 -23.95 9.80
N GLY A 3 -3.57 -24.69 8.69
CA GLY A 3 -2.47 -24.72 7.73
C GLY A 3 -1.14 -25.25 8.27
N CYS A 4 -1.13 -25.80 9.49
CA CYS A 4 0.06 -26.45 10.05
C CYS A 4 0.47 -27.58 9.10
N ARG A 5 1.63 -27.42 8.46
CA ARG A 5 2.26 -28.45 7.63
C ARG A 5 2.96 -29.52 8.46
N CYS A 6 2.58 -29.63 9.73
CA CYS A 6 3.07 -30.63 10.63
C CYS A 6 2.41 -31.97 10.27
N SER A 7 3.24 -32.95 9.88
CA SER A 7 2.84 -34.35 9.65
C SER A 7 2.64 -35.08 10.98
N VAL A 8 1.77 -34.55 11.84
CA VAL A 8 1.52 -35.14 13.16
C VAL A 8 0.25 -35.98 13.08
N VAL A 9 0.39 -37.28 13.33
CA VAL A 9 -0.73 -38.20 13.48
C VAL A 9 -1.16 -38.17 14.94
N GLN A 10 -2.42 -37.84 15.22
CA GLN A 10 -2.96 -37.95 16.57
C GLN A 10 -3.04 -39.43 16.96
N VAL A 11 -2.38 -39.80 18.05
CA VAL A 11 -2.39 -41.16 18.60
C VAL A 11 -2.90 -41.16 20.03
N ARG A 12 -3.54 -42.26 20.45
CA ARG A 12 -3.99 -42.43 21.84
C ARG A 12 -2.79 -42.71 22.74
N LYS A 13 -2.69 -42.00 23.88
CA LYS A 13 -1.61 -42.14 24.87
C LYS A 13 -1.43 -43.56 25.41
N SER A 14 -2.51 -44.35 25.45
CA SER A 14 -2.46 -45.74 25.92
C SER A 14 -1.91 -46.74 24.89
N LYS A 15 -1.89 -46.39 23.60
CA LYS A 15 -1.51 -47.30 22.50
C LYS A 15 -0.04 -47.20 22.11
N TYR A 16 0.61 -46.06 22.40
CA TYR A 16 1.99 -45.81 22.02
C TYR A 16 2.78 -45.29 23.22
N PRO A 17 3.96 -45.85 23.51
CA PRO A 17 4.82 -45.33 24.57
C PRO A 17 5.28 -43.91 24.21
N PRO A 18 5.57 -43.07 25.23
CA PRO A 18 6.13 -41.74 24.99
C PRO A 18 7.47 -41.89 24.26
N THR A 19 7.66 -41.07 23.22
CA THR A 19 8.96 -40.98 22.52
C THR A 19 10.01 -40.48 23.50
N ASP A 20 11.20 -41.06 23.44
CA ASP A 20 12.32 -40.61 24.26
C ASP A 20 12.66 -39.13 23.97
N HIS A 21 13.11 -38.42 25.01
CA HIS A 21 13.30 -36.98 24.95
C HIS A 21 14.34 -36.59 23.88
N GLU A 22 15.46 -37.31 23.78
CA GLU A 22 16.50 -36.98 22.81
C GLU A 22 16.03 -37.21 21.37
N GLU A 23 15.32 -38.31 21.16
CA GLU A 23 14.73 -38.64 19.86
C GLU A 23 13.68 -37.60 19.44
N ALA A 24 12.83 -37.15 20.37
CA ALA A 24 11.85 -36.10 20.10
C ALA A 24 12.52 -34.77 19.71
N MET A 25 13.60 -34.39 20.40
CA MET A 25 14.36 -33.17 20.09
C MET A 25 15.09 -33.27 18.75
N ALA A 26 15.64 -34.43 18.40
CA ALA A 26 16.28 -34.67 17.11
C ALA A 26 15.28 -34.58 15.94
N ARG A 27 14.09 -35.18 16.09
CA ARG A 27 12.99 -35.08 15.12
C ARG A 27 12.46 -33.65 14.98
N GLY A 28 12.38 -32.92 16.09
CA GLY A 28 12.05 -31.49 16.08
C GLY A 28 13.06 -30.65 15.31
N LYS A 29 14.35 -30.90 15.50
CA LYS A 29 15.43 -30.21 14.77
C LYS A 29 15.41 -30.52 13.27
N SER A 30 15.28 -31.79 12.87
CA SER A 30 15.23 -32.14 11.44
C SER A 30 14.00 -31.58 10.74
N ALA A 31 12.86 -31.47 11.43
CA ALA A 31 11.67 -30.79 10.91
C ALA A 31 11.87 -29.28 10.70
N LEU A 32 12.83 -28.66 11.39
CA LEU A 32 13.16 -27.23 11.34
C LEU A 32 14.30 -26.87 10.39
N GLU A 33 15.06 -27.84 9.87
CA GLU A 33 16.27 -27.60 9.08
C GLU A 33 16.02 -26.89 7.74
N VAL A 34 14.85 -27.12 7.11
CA VAL A 34 14.58 -26.63 5.75
C VAL A 34 13.90 -25.25 5.71
N ASP A 35 13.00 -24.94 6.64
CA ASP A 35 12.26 -23.65 6.64
C ASP A 35 12.00 -23.14 8.07
N LYS A 36 13.06 -22.67 8.76
CA LYS A 36 12.98 -22.05 10.10
C LYS A 36 11.98 -20.89 10.17
N LYS A 37 11.77 -20.19 9.04
CA LYS A 37 10.81 -19.07 8.91
C LYS A 37 9.40 -19.56 8.56
N GLY A 38 9.29 -20.73 7.94
CA GLY A 38 8.04 -21.34 7.48
C GLY A 38 7.08 -21.76 8.58
N MET A 39 7.63 -22.19 9.72
CA MET A 39 6.82 -22.62 10.86
C MET A 39 6.06 -21.47 11.53
N PHE A 40 6.57 -20.24 11.41
CA PHE A 40 5.96 -19.01 11.94
C PHE A 40 5.43 -18.08 10.83
N ARG A 41 5.05 -18.62 9.66
CA ARG A 41 4.22 -17.85 8.72
C ARG A 41 2.93 -17.49 9.47
N PHE A 42 2.53 -16.21 9.45
CA PHE A 42 1.42 -15.62 10.23
C PHE A 42 1.73 -15.29 11.70
N ASN A 43 2.85 -14.59 11.96
CA ASN A 43 3.06 -13.99 13.27
C ASN A 43 2.08 -12.82 13.49
N ALA A 44 0.98 -13.09 14.17
CA ALA A 44 -0.09 -12.13 14.48
C ALA A 44 0.42 -10.82 15.11
N GLY A 45 1.48 -10.89 15.93
CA GLY A 45 2.07 -9.72 16.57
C GLY A 45 2.86 -8.82 15.62
N MET A 46 3.56 -9.41 14.64
CA MET A 46 4.27 -8.65 13.59
C MET A 46 3.31 -8.14 12.51
N GLU A 47 2.33 -8.96 12.10
CA GLU A 47 1.38 -8.61 11.04
C GLU A 47 0.22 -7.74 11.54
N GLN A 48 0.10 -7.54 12.87
CA GLN A 48 -1.03 -6.85 13.52
C GLN A 48 -2.40 -7.41 13.11
N LYS A 49 -2.47 -8.72 12.87
CA LYS A 49 -3.69 -9.42 12.46
C LYS A 49 -3.99 -10.54 13.45
N THR A 50 -5.19 -10.53 14.04
CA THR A 50 -5.65 -11.56 14.98
C THR A 50 -5.89 -12.91 14.32
N MET A 51 -6.22 -12.92 13.03
CA MET A 51 -6.40 -14.13 12.22
C MET A 51 -5.54 -14.02 10.96
N PRO A 52 -4.89 -15.11 10.51
CA PRO A 52 -4.27 -15.14 9.19
C PRO A 52 -5.29 -14.76 8.12
N ASP A 53 -4.83 -14.08 7.06
CA ASP A 53 -5.68 -13.79 5.89
C ASP A 53 -6.31 -15.08 5.32
N TYR A 54 -5.61 -16.21 5.47
CA TYR A 54 -6.05 -17.55 5.11
C TYR A 54 -6.26 -18.41 6.36
N ASN A 55 -7.50 -18.48 6.84
CA ASN A 55 -7.90 -19.35 7.93
C ASN A 55 -8.98 -20.32 7.41
N PRO A 56 -9.36 -21.38 8.15
CA PRO A 56 -10.37 -22.35 7.71
C PRO A 56 -11.75 -21.73 7.41
N TYR A 57 -12.00 -20.54 7.93
CA TYR A 57 -13.23 -19.77 7.80
C TYR A 57 -13.17 -18.74 6.67
N THR A 58 -11.98 -18.41 6.14
CA THR A 58 -11.80 -17.60 4.92
C THR A 58 -11.43 -18.49 3.74
N ILE A 59 -12.32 -18.56 2.74
CA ILE A 59 -12.21 -19.47 1.60
C ILE A 59 -10.91 -19.15 0.84
N LYS A 60 -10.04 -20.15 0.61
CA LYS A 60 -8.74 -20.02 -0.12
C LYS A 60 -8.85 -19.24 -1.44
N ARG A 61 -10.02 -19.31 -2.09
CA ARG A 61 -10.36 -18.65 -3.35
C ARG A 61 -10.41 -17.12 -3.28
N CYS A 62 -10.41 -16.50 -2.09
CA CYS A 62 -10.39 -15.04 -1.98
C CYS A 62 -9.07 -14.40 -2.47
N LYS A 63 -7.96 -15.16 -2.55
CA LYS A 63 -6.66 -14.67 -3.03
C LYS A 63 -6.71 -14.25 -4.50
N ASP A 64 -7.34 -15.10 -5.29
CA ASP A 64 -7.41 -15.06 -6.75
C ASP A 64 -8.84 -14.83 -7.24
N CYS A 65 -9.76 -14.42 -6.35
CA CYS A 65 -11.15 -14.21 -6.74
C CYS A 65 -11.26 -13.10 -7.78
N ASP A 66 -12.25 -13.25 -8.67
CA ASP A 66 -12.53 -12.27 -9.72
C ASP A 66 -12.79 -10.87 -9.16
N MET A 67 -13.33 -10.77 -7.93
CA MET A 67 -13.48 -9.50 -7.22
C MET A 67 -12.14 -8.84 -6.91
N ASN A 68 -11.10 -9.61 -6.56
CA ASN A 68 -9.75 -9.13 -6.24
C ASN A 68 -9.01 -8.65 -7.49
N ASN A 69 -9.24 -9.34 -8.61
CA ASN A 69 -8.61 -9.05 -9.88
C ASN A 69 -9.36 -7.98 -10.71
N GLY A 70 -10.40 -7.34 -10.15
CA GLY A 70 -11.19 -6.32 -10.84
C GLY A 70 -12.08 -6.84 -11.98
N ASN A 71 -12.21 -8.16 -12.12
CA ASN A 71 -12.85 -8.85 -13.24
C ASN A 71 -14.22 -9.43 -12.89
N MET A 72 -14.93 -8.85 -11.91
CA MET A 72 -16.25 -9.35 -11.54
C MET A 72 -17.24 -9.10 -12.69
N LYS A 73 -17.61 -10.16 -13.42
CA LYS A 73 -18.75 -10.12 -14.34
C LYS A 73 -20.02 -9.94 -13.52
N LEU A 74 -20.88 -8.99 -13.89
CA LEU A 74 -22.13 -8.61 -13.20
C LEU A 74 -23.10 -9.78 -12.91
N VAL A 75 -22.87 -10.94 -13.51
CA VAL A 75 -23.77 -12.10 -13.51
C VAL A 75 -23.51 -13.08 -12.35
N PHE A 76 -22.30 -13.13 -11.78
CA PHE A 76 -21.98 -14.10 -10.72
C PHE A 76 -21.84 -13.42 -9.36
N VAL A 77 -22.92 -13.45 -8.58
CA VAL A 77 -22.90 -13.08 -7.16
C VAL A 77 -22.98 -14.37 -6.35
N PRO A 78 -21.91 -14.77 -5.63
CA PRO A 78 -21.98 -15.93 -4.74
C PRO A 78 -22.98 -15.66 -3.61
N GLU A 79 -23.82 -16.62 -3.27
CA GLU A 79 -24.77 -16.59 -2.12
C GLU A 79 -24.07 -16.65 -0.75
N ASN A 80 -22.85 -16.12 -0.65
CA ASN A 80 -22.11 -16.05 0.59
C ASN A 80 -22.18 -14.63 1.15
N GLU A 81 -22.71 -14.48 2.36
CA GLU A 81 -22.79 -13.20 3.07
C GLU A 81 -21.43 -12.49 3.15
N LEU A 82 -20.33 -13.24 3.30
CA LEU A 82 -18.97 -12.67 3.30
C LEU A 82 -18.58 -12.08 1.93
N CYS A 83 -19.02 -12.69 0.83
CA CYS A 83 -18.79 -12.17 -0.52
C CYS A 83 -19.66 -10.93 -0.79
N ALA A 84 -20.90 -10.92 -0.30
CA ALA A 84 -21.79 -9.75 -0.39
C ALA A 84 -21.22 -8.56 0.40
N ALA A 85 -20.77 -8.79 1.64
CA ALA A 85 -20.10 -7.78 2.46
C ALA A 85 -18.81 -7.28 1.81
N CYS A 86 -17.97 -8.19 1.29
CA CYS A 86 -16.74 -7.83 0.57
C CYS A 86 -17.02 -6.92 -0.64
N LYS A 87 -18.06 -7.21 -1.42
CA LYS A 87 -18.49 -6.36 -2.53
C LYS A 87 -18.90 -4.97 -2.05
N LEU A 88 -19.74 -4.88 -1.02
CA LEU A 88 -20.21 -3.60 -0.46
C LEU A 88 -19.04 -2.74 0.03
N VAL A 89 -18.16 -3.30 0.86
CA VAL A 89 -16.99 -2.59 1.40
C VAL A 89 -16.09 -2.07 0.27
N ARG A 90 -15.83 -2.89 -0.76
CA ARG A 90 -15.03 -2.47 -1.92
C ARG A 90 -15.74 -1.41 -2.76
N THR A 91 -17.04 -1.51 -2.95
CA THR A 91 -17.80 -0.48 -3.67
C THR A 91 -17.81 0.85 -2.93
N LEU A 92 -17.91 0.84 -1.60
CA LEU A 92 -17.86 2.05 -0.78
C LEU A 92 -16.46 2.70 -0.87
N ALA A 93 -15.39 1.92 -0.67
CA ALA A 93 -14.02 2.42 -0.79
C ALA A 93 -13.71 3.00 -2.19
N ASN A 94 -14.19 2.36 -3.25
CA ASN A 94 -14.03 2.85 -4.62
C ASN A 94 -14.95 4.04 -4.95
N ALA A 95 -16.15 4.09 -4.36
CA ALA A 95 -17.07 5.20 -4.53
C ALA A 95 -16.45 6.48 -3.97
N ASP A 96 -15.80 6.41 -2.80
CA ASP A 96 -15.11 7.55 -2.19
C ASP A 96 -14.01 8.09 -3.11
N ALA A 97 -13.12 7.23 -3.61
CA ALA A 97 -12.06 7.64 -4.52
C ALA A 97 -12.61 8.25 -5.84
N LYS A 98 -13.68 7.66 -6.39
CA LYS A 98 -14.33 8.15 -7.61
C LYS A 98 -15.05 9.50 -7.38
N GLN A 99 -15.69 9.66 -6.23
CA GLN A 99 -16.35 10.90 -5.83
C GLN A 99 -15.33 12.02 -5.60
N ILE A 100 -14.27 11.75 -4.85
CA ILE A 100 -13.17 12.69 -4.63
C ILE A 100 -12.54 13.09 -5.97
N LYS A 101 -12.28 12.14 -6.87
CA LYS A 101 -11.76 12.45 -8.20
C LYS A 101 -12.72 13.31 -9.03
N LYS A 102 -14.03 13.09 -8.91
CA LYS A 102 -15.06 13.92 -9.56
C LYS A 102 -15.07 15.35 -8.99
N GLN A 103 -14.94 15.47 -7.66
CA GLN A 103 -14.87 16.76 -6.96
C GLN A 103 -13.55 17.51 -7.24
N ALA A 104 -12.44 16.79 -7.41
CA ALA A 104 -11.12 17.33 -7.72
C ALA A 104 -10.95 17.67 -9.22
N LYS A 105 -11.87 17.24 -10.10
CA LYS A 105 -11.82 17.51 -11.54
C LYS A 105 -11.66 19.01 -11.90
N PRO A 106 -12.29 19.97 -11.21
CA PRO A 106 -12.10 21.41 -11.45
C PRO A 106 -10.68 21.92 -11.18
N LEU A 107 -9.86 21.17 -10.44
CA LEU A 107 -8.45 21.52 -10.20
C LEU A 107 -7.58 21.24 -11.43
N GLN A 108 -8.07 20.48 -12.41
CA GLN A 108 -7.33 20.21 -13.63
C GLN A 108 -7.08 21.50 -14.41
N GLY A 109 -5.83 21.77 -14.75
CA GLY A 109 -5.41 23.00 -15.44
C GLY A 109 -5.21 24.20 -14.49
N THR A 110 -5.39 24.00 -13.18
CA THR A 110 -5.04 25.01 -12.18
C THR A 110 -3.59 24.92 -11.78
N VAL A 111 -3.10 26.04 -11.23
CA VAL A 111 -1.74 26.21 -10.75
C VAL A 111 -1.76 26.34 -9.23
N ILE A 112 -0.78 25.74 -8.56
CA ILE A 112 -0.54 25.85 -7.12
C ILE A 112 0.84 26.44 -6.86
N THR A 113 0.97 27.19 -5.77
CA THR A 113 2.20 27.88 -5.36
C THR A 113 2.58 27.49 -3.93
N ASN A 114 3.86 27.60 -3.61
CA ASN A 114 4.41 27.38 -2.27
C ASN A 114 5.32 28.56 -1.92
N ASN A 115 5.44 28.88 -0.63
CA ASN A 115 6.31 29.94 -0.14
C ASN A 115 7.80 29.62 -0.32
N GLU A 116 8.20 28.35 -0.20
CA GLU A 116 9.61 27.93 -0.30
C GLU A 116 10.05 27.58 -1.73
N PHE A 117 9.10 27.53 -2.68
CA PHE A 117 9.35 27.15 -4.06
C PHE A 117 8.75 28.20 -5.02
N PRO A 118 9.60 28.94 -5.76
CA PRO A 118 9.17 30.12 -6.51
C PRO A 118 8.41 29.78 -7.80
N PHE A 119 8.45 28.52 -8.26
CA PHE A 119 7.83 28.14 -9.53
C PHE A 119 6.39 27.66 -9.37
N PRO A 120 5.49 28.08 -10.27
CA PRO A 120 4.11 27.58 -10.30
C PRO A 120 4.07 26.08 -10.66
N VAL A 121 3.28 25.30 -9.93
CA VAL A 121 3.09 23.86 -10.17
C VAL A 121 1.72 23.59 -10.80
N ASN A 122 1.71 22.90 -11.92
CA ASN A 122 0.52 22.54 -12.68
C ASN A 122 -0.12 21.25 -12.16
N ILE A 123 -1.47 21.23 -12.12
CA ILE A 123 -2.26 20.03 -11.87
C ILE A 123 -2.81 19.51 -13.19
N SER A 124 -2.27 18.38 -13.65
CA SER A 124 -2.72 17.72 -14.89
C SER A 124 -3.77 16.64 -14.62
N LYS A 125 -4.43 16.15 -15.68
CA LYS A 125 -5.29 14.95 -15.58
C LYS A 125 -4.50 13.74 -15.06
N ARG A 126 -3.23 13.63 -15.47
CA ARG A 126 -2.32 12.55 -15.07
C ARG A 126 -2.00 12.64 -13.58
N THR A 127 -1.80 13.84 -13.05
CA THR A 127 -1.65 14.11 -11.61
C THR A 127 -2.80 13.51 -10.81
N LEU A 128 -4.04 13.85 -11.17
CA LEU A 128 -5.22 13.34 -10.46
C LEU A 128 -5.34 11.82 -10.54
N GLN A 129 -4.90 11.21 -11.65
CA GLN A 129 -4.92 9.76 -11.82
C GLN A 129 -3.82 9.07 -11.01
N GLU A 130 -2.59 9.54 -11.10
CA GLU A 130 -1.45 9.00 -10.35
C GLU A 130 -1.69 9.14 -8.85
N TRP A 131 -2.11 10.31 -8.38
CA TRP A 131 -2.40 10.55 -6.97
C TRP A 131 -3.45 9.57 -6.40
N THR A 132 -4.56 9.34 -7.11
CA THR A 132 -5.61 8.42 -6.64
C THR A 132 -5.24 6.94 -6.76
N ASN A 133 -4.35 6.59 -7.70
CA ASN A 133 -4.05 5.19 -8.01
C ASN A 133 -2.83 4.65 -7.24
N GLN A 134 -1.89 5.50 -6.82
CA GLN A 134 -0.73 5.01 -6.08
C GLN A 134 -1.15 4.40 -4.73
N PRO A 135 -0.63 3.24 -4.34
CA PRO A 135 -0.87 2.70 -3.00
C PRO A 135 -0.20 3.59 -1.95
N TYR A 136 -0.88 3.83 -0.84
CA TYR A 136 -0.36 4.59 0.31
C TYR A 136 -1.06 4.08 1.57
N LYS A 137 -0.33 3.98 2.69
CA LYS A 137 -0.86 3.49 3.97
C LYS A 137 -2.19 4.14 4.39
N PHE A 138 -2.29 5.47 4.25
CA PHE A 138 -3.51 6.25 4.54
C PHE A 138 -4.23 6.66 3.25
N TYR A 139 -4.75 5.67 2.53
CA TYR A 139 -5.34 5.85 1.20
C TYR A 139 -6.44 6.91 1.15
N HIS A 140 -7.35 6.90 2.12
CA HIS A 140 -8.49 7.80 2.16
C HIS A 140 -8.07 9.25 2.43
N GLU A 141 -7.21 9.46 3.43
CA GLU A 141 -6.70 10.76 3.83
C GLU A 141 -5.90 11.40 2.70
N LYS A 142 -5.04 10.63 2.04
CA LYS A 142 -4.32 11.08 0.85
C LYS A 142 -5.26 11.58 -0.23
N ASN A 143 -6.36 10.86 -0.50
CA ASN A 143 -7.31 11.27 -1.53
C ASN A 143 -8.06 12.55 -1.11
N LEU A 144 -8.47 12.66 0.15
CA LEU A 144 -9.12 13.88 0.66
C LEU A 144 -8.23 15.12 0.53
N MET A 145 -6.90 14.98 0.62
CA MET A 145 -5.96 16.09 0.41
C MET A 145 -6.07 16.73 -0.97
N LEU A 146 -6.57 16.03 -1.98
CA LEU A 146 -6.80 16.64 -3.29
C LEU A 146 -7.81 17.80 -3.21
N LEU A 147 -8.79 17.73 -2.32
CA LEU A 147 -9.82 18.77 -2.19
C LEU A 147 -9.24 20.08 -1.64
N ASP A 148 -8.21 20.00 -0.81
CA ASP A 148 -7.55 21.14 -0.16
C ASP A 148 -6.08 21.29 -0.58
N ILE A 149 -5.74 20.84 -1.79
CA ILE A 149 -4.35 20.72 -2.25
C ILE A 149 -3.58 22.05 -2.22
N LYS A 150 -4.29 23.18 -2.41
CA LYS A 150 -3.69 24.52 -2.36
C LYS A 150 -3.09 24.82 -0.99
N ASN A 151 -3.86 24.57 0.07
CA ASN A 151 -3.41 24.82 1.44
C ASN A 151 -2.37 23.79 1.89
N VAL A 152 -2.56 22.52 1.51
CA VAL A 152 -1.60 21.45 1.80
C VAL A 152 -0.24 21.76 1.18
N PHE A 153 -0.23 22.17 -0.10
CA PHE A 153 1.01 22.48 -0.80
C PHE A 153 1.67 23.76 -0.29
N ALA A 154 0.89 24.79 0.06
CA ALA A 154 1.42 26.03 0.64
C ALA A 154 2.12 25.83 2.00
N LYS A 155 1.71 24.81 2.78
CA LYS A 155 2.31 24.46 4.08
C LYS A 155 3.43 23.43 3.96
N ALA A 156 3.63 22.82 2.78
CA ALA A 156 4.59 21.75 2.60
C ALA A 156 6.02 22.31 2.64
N LYS A 157 6.90 21.63 3.39
CA LYS A 157 8.29 22.03 3.53
C LYS A 157 9.12 21.48 2.37
N TYR A 158 9.85 22.31 1.66
CA TYR A 158 10.70 21.88 0.57
C TYR A 158 12.00 21.25 1.10
N LEU A 159 12.31 20.01 0.68
CA LEU A 159 13.51 19.30 1.12
C LEU A 159 14.67 19.38 0.13
N GLY A 160 14.36 19.39 -1.17
CA GLY A 160 15.38 19.39 -2.22
C GLY A 160 14.94 18.66 -3.48
N THR A 161 15.92 18.22 -4.25
CA THR A 161 15.73 17.57 -5.55
C THR A 161 16.19 16.11 -5.51
N ALA A 162 15.58 15.28 -6.35
CA ALA A 162 15.99 13.92 -6.61
C ALA A 162 16.15 13.72 -8.11
N ASP A 163 17.22 13.05 -8.49
CA ASP A 163 17.54 12.79 -9.90
C ASP A 163 16.54 11.83 -10.53
N ASN A 164 16.45 11.87 -11.85
CA ASN A 164 15.65 10.94 -12.63
C ASN A 164 16.31 9.54 -12.72
N HIS A 165 16.21 8.78 -11.63
CA HIS A 165 16.74 7.41 -11.55
C HIS A 165 16.02 6.42 -12.50
N LYS A 166 14.85 6.79 -13.04
CA LYS A 166 14.00 5.92 -13.88
C LYS A 166 14.15 6.18 -15.38
N GLY A 167 15.03 7.10 -15.79
CA GLY A 167 15.27 7.40 -17.21
C GLY A 167 14.01 7.84 -17.95
N ILE A 168 13.09 8.52 -17.27
CA ILE A 168 11.86 9.00 -17.90
C ILE A 168 12.23 10.06 -18.94
N PRO A 169 11.81 9.94 -20.21
CA PRO A 169 12.14 10.92 -21.23
C PRO A 169 11.61 12.31 -20.85
N HIS A 170 12.41 13.35 -21.13
CA HIS A 170 12.12 14.76 -20.87
C HIS A 170 12.04 15.18 -19.39
N LEU A 171 12.22 14.26 -18.44
CA LEU A 171 12.24 14.59 -17.01
C LEU A 171 13.67 14.93 -16.56
N ILE A 172 13.87 16.17 -16.12
CA ILE A 172 15.16 16.63 -15.57
C ILE A 172 15.31 16.10 -14.14
N GLN A 173 14.44 16.54 -13.25
CA GLN A 173 14.53 16.25 -11.83
C GLN A 173 13.15 16.22 -11.16
N SER A 174 13.11 15.66 -9.95
CA SER A 174 11.93 15.61 -9.10
C SER A 174 12.15 16.43 -7.84
N HIS A 175 11.31 17.43 -7.61
CA HIS A 175 11.27 18.25 -6.40
C HIS A 175 10.47 17.54 -5.32
N ILE A 176 11.01 17.48 -4.11
CA ILE A 176 10.43 16.75 -2.98
C ILE A 176 10.02 17.72 -1.87
N PHE A 177 8.77 17.59 -1.44
CA PHE A 177 8.20 18.35 -0.33
C PHE A 177 7.76 17.41 0.78
N GLU A 178 8.05 17.76 2.03
CA GLU A 178 7.63 17.05 3.23
C GLU A 178 6.30 17.61 3.73
N ILE A 179 5.38 16.70 4.06
CA ILE A 179 4.14 16.99 4.78
C ILE A 179 3.97 15.97 5.90
N GLU A 180 3.08 16.27 6.84
CA GLU A 180 2.69 15.36 7.90
C GLU A 180 1.26 14.86 7.69
N VAL A 181 1.08 13.54 7.68
CA VAL A 181 -0.21 12.88 7.52
C VAL A 181 -0.42 11.99 8.74
N ARG A 182 -1.33 12.39 9.64
CA ARG A 182 -1.64 11.64 10.89
C ARG A 182 -0.41 11.31 11.75
N GLY A 183 0.55 12.21 11.85
CA GLY A 183 1.77 11.99 12.64
C GLY A 183 2.91 11.30 11.88
N GLU A 184 2.68 10.87 10.63
CA GLU A 184 3.70 10.24 9.79
C GLU A 184 4.14 11.20 8.67
N LYS A 185 5.45 11.22 8.41
CA LYS A 185 6.03 12.06 7.35
C LYS A 185 5.72 11.46 5.97
N ALA A 186 5.09 12.24 5.12
CA ALA A 186 4.84 11.90 3.72
C ALA A 186 5.56 12.88 2.79
N LEU A 187 5.86 12.40 1.58
CA LEU A 187 6.59 13.18 0.59
C LEU A 187 5.71 13.42 -0.63
N ILE A 188 5.53 14.69 -0.98
CA ILE A 188 4.93 15.11 -2.24
C ILE A 188 6.04 15.22 -3.29
N ILE A 189 5.78 14.67 -4.47
CA ILE A 189 6.71 14.66 -5.60
C ILE A 189 6.16 15.57 -6.69
N VAL A 190 6.97 16.55 -7.09
CA VAL A 190 6.73 17.42 -8.24
C VAL A 190 7.81 17.15 -9.28
N ARG A 191 7.42 17.02 -10.55
CA ARG A 191 8.33 16.71 -11.66
C ARG A 191 8.63 17.96 -12.47
N GLU A 192 9.90 18.18 -12.78
CA GLU A 192 10.38 19.22 -13.68
C GLU A 192 10.75 18.63 -15.05
N TYR A 193 10.12 19.15 -16.10
CA TYR A 193 10.39 18.77 -17.48
C TYR A 193 11.37 19.74 -18.16
N ASP A 194 12.00 19.28 -19.24
CA ASP A 194 12.96 20.06 -20.05
C ASP A 194 12.41 21.37 -20.62
N TRP A 195 11.11 21.46 -20.87
CA TRP A 195 10.41 22.70 -21.22
C TRP A 195 10.03 23.58 -20.02
N HIS A 196 10.67 23.39 -18.86
CA HIS A 196 10.50 24.19 -17.63
C HIS A 196 9.07 24.17 -17.05
N GLU A 197 8.36 23.05 -17.20
CA GLU A 197 7.06 22.84 -16.58
C GLU A 197 7.20 22.00 -15.31
N TYR A 198 6.57 22.48 -14.23
CA TYR A 198 6.50 21.78 -12.96
C TYR A 198 5.13 21.15 -12.80
N THR A 199 5.07 19.83 -12.67
CA THR A 199 3.79 19.12 -12.51
C THR A 199 3.76 18.32 -11.22
N LEU A 200 2.65 18.43 -10.50
CA LEU A 200 2.42 17.57 -9.34
C LEU A 200 2.27 16.12 -9.81
N HIS A 201 3.00 15.17 -9.23
CA HIS A 201 2.96 13.78 -9.65
C HIS A 201 2.18 12.91 -8.66
N SER A 202 2.71 12.72 -7.45
CA SER A 202 2.12 11.82 -6.46
C SER A 202 2.59 12.14 -5.05
N LEU A 203 1.97 11.47 -4.08
CA LEU A 203 2.38 11.42 -2.68
C LEU A 203 2.92 10.03 -2.37
N SER A 204 4.05 9.97 -1.67
CA SER A 204 4.76 8.75 -1.35
C SER A 204 5.19 8.70 0.12
N GLU A 205 5.54 7.51 0.59
CA GLU A 205 6.04 7.28 1.94
C GLU A 205 7.51 7.72 2.03
N GLY A 206 7.88 8.33 3.15
CA GLY A 206 9.20 8.93 3.30
C GLY A 206 10.39 7.96 3.20
N GLY A 207 10.19 6.69 3.58
CA GLY A 207 11.27 5.74 3.89
C GLY A 207 12.43 5.68 2.89
N GLU A 208 12.20 5.15 1.69
CA GLU A 208 13.29 4.96 0.70
C GLU A 208 13.67 6.27 0.00
N LEU A 209 12.71 7.17 -0.17
CA LEU A 209 12.90 8.40 -0.94
C LEU A 209 13.86 9.37 -0.25
N TYR A 210 13.94 9.39 1.09
CA TYR A 210 14.93 10.21 1.81
C TYR A 210 16.38 9.94 1.38
N LYS A 211 16.69 8.72 0.93
CA LYS A 211 18.07 8.34 0.53
C LYS A 211 18.51 8.97 -0.78
N HIS A 212 17.55 9.35 -1.63
CA HIS A 212 17.80 9.88 -2.97
C HIS A 212 17.64 11.40 -3.05
N ILE A 213 17.37 12.06 -1.91
CA ILE A 213 17.23 13.52 -1.85
C ILE A 213 18.62 14.15 -1.78
N LYS A 214 18.96 14.93 -2.81
CA LYS A 214 20.03 15.91 -2.71
C LYS A 214 19.46 17.09 -1.94
N LYS A 215 19.90 17.25 -0.69
CA LYS A 215 19.52 18.38 0.14
C LYS A 215 19.97 19.67 -0.55
N LYS A 216 19.16 20.71 -0.39
CA LYS A 216 19.53 22.07 -0.78
C LYS A 216 20.76 22.48 0.04
N GLU A 217 21.87 22.83 -0.63
CA GLU A 217 22.95 23.64 -0.04
C GLU A 217 22.43 25.05 0.25
#